data_AF-A0A972KWE8-F1
#
_entry.id   AF-A0A972KWE8-F1
#
_cell.length_a   1.000
_cell.length_b   1.000
_cell.length_c   1.000
_cell.angle_alpha   90.00
_cell.angle_beta   90.00
_cell.angle_gamma   90.00
#
_symmetry.space_group_name_H-M   'P 1'
#
loop_
_entity.id
_entity.type
_entity.pdbx_description
1 polymer ?
#
loop_
_entity_poly.entity_id
_entity_poly.type
_entity_poly.pdbx_seq_one_letter_code
_entity_poly.pdbx_strand_id
1 'polypeptide(L)'
;MTIQNGATSLAEGKYAFKTDVNFIFGKQQRIERTYVLRTTFHSLAEWKIRNPHIELSPFKSQNSAVVKYASIIDGEVWVFGINATQARDIVAAVKIASLYYRVKPSVFLQDIYTKNLNAEHEDKMTYEGLIRANIDLYTEVCGALIDAAKQLGVSHQLNFHVFSKNNNPKMPRNDLVKSLKAGGAESIETDEHCPRVMVGDNLGERSIDQFTHFHLAILKV
;
A
#
# COMPACT_ATOMS: atom_id res chain seq x y z
N MET A 1 -14.56 16.48 17.67
CA MET A 1 -13.75 15.29 17.35
C MET A 1 -12.71 15.71 16.33
N THR A 2 -11.44 15.72 16.68
CA THR A 2 -10.34 15.93 15.72
C THR A 2 -10.26 14.69 14.83
N ILE A 3 -10.40 14.86 13.52
CA ILE A 3 -10.27 13.77 12.55
C ILE A 3 -8.81 13.32 12.56
N GLN A 4 -8.54 12.08 12.97
CA GLN A 4 -7.21 11.48 12.92
C GLN A 4 -6.97 10.97 11.49
N ASN A 5 -6.16 11.70 10.72
CA ASN A 5 -5.83 11.34 9.34
C ASN A 5 -4.60 10.43 9.32
N GLY A 6 -4.79 9.16 8.94
CA GLY A 6 -3.71 8.19 8.76
C GLY A 6 -3.66 7.61 7.36
N ALA A 7 -2.68 6.75 7.11
CA ALA A 7 -2.56 6.02 5.85
C ALA A 7 -1.74 4.75 5.99
N THR A 8 -2.10 3.75 5.18
CA THR A 8 -1.26 2.58 4.93
C THR A 8 -0.79 2.56 3.49
N SER A 9 0.49 2.36 3.26
CA SER A 9 1.04 2.03 1.95
C SER A 9 1.43 0.56 1.87
N LEU A 10 0.88 -0.15 0.88
CA LEU A 10 1.25 -1.52 0.53
C LEU A 10 2.24 -1.52 -0.64
N ALA A 11 3.29 -2.32 -0.58
CA ALA A 11 4.24 -2.46 -1.68
C ALA A 11 4.78 -3.90 -1.82
N GLU A 12 4.66 -4.45 -3.03
CA GLU A 12 5.29 -5.71 -3.44
C GLU A 12 5.99 -5.49 -4.79
N GLY A 13 7.33 -5.61 -4.85
CA GLY A 13 8.18 -5.41 -6.05
C GLY A 13 9.24 -4.28 -6.00
N LYS A 14 10.10 -4.18 -7.04
CA LYS A 14 11.42 -3.49 -7.03
C LYS A 14 11.38 -1.93 -7.00
N TYR A 15 12.28 -1.40 -6.16
CA TYR A 15 12.83 -0.04 -5.98
C TYR A 15 11.89 1.16 -5.78
N ALA A 16 12.11 1.77 -4.61
CA ALA A 16 12.10 3.22 -4.40
C ALA A 16 10.75 3.93 -4.53
N PHE A 17 9.73 3.56 -3.76
CA PHE A 17 8.58 4.44 -3.62
C PHE A 17 8.07 4.50 -2.19
N LYS A 18 8.36 5.63 -1.53
CA LYS A 18 7.35 6.31 -0.74
C LYS A 18 6.19 6.54 -1.71
N THR A 19 5.12 5.74 -1.63
CA THR A 19 3.83 6.21 -2.14
C THR A 19 3.58 7.47 -1.34
N ASP A 20 3.72 8.64 -1.95
CA ASP A 20 3.51 9.87 -1.23
C ASP A 20 2.01 10.06 -1.08
N VAL A 21 1.56 9.40 -0.03
CA VAL A 21 0.30 9.47 0.65
C VAL A 21 -0.20 10.94 0.77
N ASN A 22 0.68 11.95 0.80
CA ASN A 22 0.27 13.35 0.87
C ASN A 22 -0.23 13.95 -0.46
N PHE A 23 0.13 13.40 -1.62
CA PHE A 23 -0.22 13.99 -2.93
C PHE A 23 -1.61 13.64 -3.47
N ILE A 24 -2.38 12.82 -2.75
CA ILE A 24 -3.51 12.09 -3.35
C ILE A 24 -4.83 12.88 -3.31
N PHE A 25 -4.92 13.94 -2.52
CA PHE A 25 -6.13 14.76 -2.45
C PHE A 25 -5.91 16.08 -3.20
N GLY A 26 -6.09 16.03 -4.52
CA GLY A 26 -6.01 17.18 -5.44
C GLY A 26 -7.11 18.23 -5.28
N LYS A 27 -7.48 18.62 -4.05
CA LYS A 27 -8.37 19.76 -3.78
C LYS A 27 -7.86 20.58 -2.61
N GLN A 28 -7.28 21.75 -2.90
CA GLN A 28 -7.14 22.98 -2.09
C GLN A 28 -6.56 22.91 -0.66
N GLN A 29 -6.39 21.74 -0.05
CA GLN A 29 -5.77 21.56 1.26
C GLN A 29 -4.88 20.34 1.20
N ARG A 30 -3.57 20.57 1.25
CA ARG A 30 -2.57 19.53 1.48
C ARG A 30 -2.86 18.95 2.87
N ILE A 31 -3.51 17.78 2.93
CA ILE A 31 -3.71 17.09 4.19
C ILE A 31 -2.36 16.46 4.55
N GLU A 32 -1.62 17.13 5.43
CA GLU A 32 -0.41 16.55 6.04
C GLU A 32 -0.83 15.36 6.90
N ARG A 33 -0.39 14.16 6.54
CA ARG A 33 -0.82 12.95 7.25
C ARG A 33 0.03 12.77 8.49
N THR A 34 -0.64 12.72 9.63
CA THR A 34 0.02 12.63 10.94
C THR A 34 0.53 11.22 11.23
N TYR A 35 -0.08 10.19 10.63
CA TYR A 35 0.21 8.78 10.92
C TYR A 35 0.40 7.99 9.63
N VAL A 36 1.62 7.51 9.36
CA VAL A 36 1.94 6.78 8.13
C VAL A 36 2.54 5.41 8.47
N LEU A 37 1.88 4.36 7.98
CA LEU A 37 2.40 3.00 7.96
C LEU A 37 2.83 2.64 6.54
N ARG A 38 4.08 2.23 6.38
CA ARG A 38 4.62 1.66 5.15
C ARG A 38 4.93 0.19 5.35
N THR A 39 4.60 -0.61 4.33
CA THR A 39 4.88 -2.03 4.33
C THR A 39 5.67 -2.41 3.09
N THR A 40 6.45 -3.47 3.19
CA THR A 40 7.18 -4.03 2.04
C THR A 40 7.31 -5.54 2.19
N PHE A 41 7.22 -6.24 1.06
CA PHE A 41 7.49 -7.68 0.98
C PHE A 41 8.95 -8.04 1.34
N HIS A 42 9.92 -7.17 1.04
CA HIS A 42 11.32 -7.44 1.33
C HIS A 42 11.57 -7.59 2.83
N SER A 43 12.45 -8.53 3.20
CA SER A 43 12.99 -8.59 4.55
C SER A 43 13.80 -7.32 4.88
N LEU A 44 13.99 -7.05 6.18
CA LEU A 44 14.84 -5.95 6.64
C LEU A 44 16.26 -6.02 6.05
N ALA A 45 16.81 -7.23 5.92
CA ALA A 45 18.16 -7.44 5.39
C ALA A 45 18.25 -7.07 3.90
N GLU A 46 17.30 -7.54 3.08
CA GLU A 46 17.24 -7.20 1.66
C GLU A 46 16.98 -5.71 1.46
N TRP A 47 16.12 -5.11 2.29
CA TRP A 47 15.85 -3.68 2.23
C TRP A 47 17.10 -2.86 2.56
N LYS A 48 17.89 -3.25 3.58
CA LYS A 48 19.17 -2.62 3.94
C LYS A 48 20.18 -2.64 2.80
N ILE A 49 20.37 -3.81 2.18
CA ILE A 49 21.28 -3.97 1.03
C ILE A 49 20.89 -3.01 -0.11
N ARG A 50 19.58 -2.78 -0.30
CA ARG A 50 19.05 -1.93 -1.35
C ARG A 50 19.04 -0.44 -1.00
N ASN A 51 19.15 -0.08 0.27
CA ASN A 51 19.12 1.29 0.77
C ASN A 51 20.28 1.52 1.77
N PRO A 52 21.54 1.38 1.33
CA PRO A 52 22.70 1.35 2.23
C PRO A 52 22.95 2.69 2.95
N HIS A 53 22.38 3.79 2.47
CA HIS A 53 22.58 5.14 3.01
C HIS A 53 21.47 5.61 3.95
N ILE A 54 20.44 4.78 4.19
CA ILE A 54 19.33 5.15 5.07
C ILE A 54 19.59 4.58 6.47
N GLU A 55 19.67 5.46 7.47
CA GLU A 55 19.78 5.07 8.87
C GLU A 55 18.49 4.38 9.34
N LEU A 56 18.65 3.33 10.15
CA LEU A 56 17.56 2.51 10.63
C LEU A 56 17.62 2.35 12.13
N SER A 57 16.46 2.43 12.77
CA SER A 57 16.26 2.06 14.18
C SER A 57 15.34 0.85 14.25
N PRO A 58 15.82 -0.36 13.89
CA PRO A 58 14.97 -1.53 13.75
C PRO A 58 14.53 -2.06 15.11
N PHE A 59 13.27 -2.45 15.20
CA PHE A 59 12.69 -3.11 16.38
C PHE A 59 11.81 -4.28 15.94
N LYS A 60 11.52 -5.18 16.90
CA LYS A 60 10.57 -6.28 16.72
C LYS A 60 9.38 -6.06 17.63
N SER A 61 8.18 -6.28 17.10
CA SER A 61 7.00 -6.43 17.95
C SER A 61 6.79 -7.91 18.25
N GLN A 62 6.70 -8.23 19.54
CA GLN A 62 6.28 -9.55 20.02
C GLN A 62 4.77 -9.64 20.25
N ASN A 63 4.04 -8.53 20.10
CA ASN A 63 2.62 -8.42 20.41
C ASN A 63 1.70 -8.85 19.25
N SER A 64 2.26 -9.33 18.15
CA SER A 64 1.53 -9.85 16.99
C SER A 64 1.70 -11.37 16.90
N ALA A 65 0.66 -12.06 16.43
CA ALA A 65 0.71 -13.51 16.21
C ALA A 65 1.82 -13.94 15.23
N VAL A 66 2.27 -13.01 14.37
CA VAL A 66 3.43 -13.16 13.49
C VAL A 66 4.47 -12.13 13.90
N VAL A 67 5.71 -12.57 14.12
CA VAL A 67 6.83 -11.66 14.43
C VAL A 67 7.29 -10.99 13.13
N LYS A 68 7.22 -9.65 13.09
CA LYS A 68 7.72 -8.83 11.98
C LYS A 68 8.77 -7.85 12.47
N TYR A 69 9.71 -7.52 11.58
CA TYR A 69 10.65 -6.43 11.80
C TYR A 69 10.00 -5.11 11.39
N ALA A 70 10.28 -4.06 12.15
CA ALA A 70 9.88 -2.71 11.83
C ALA A 70 11.04 -1.73 12.06
N SER A 71 10.96 -0.54 11.50
CA SER A 71 11.89 0.57 11.74
C SER A 71 11.14 1.89 11.62
N ILE A 72 11.64 2.92 12.31
CA ILE A 72 11.23 4.29 12.03
C ILE A 72 12.19 4.86 10.99
N ILE A 73 11.65 5.43 9.92
CA ILE A 73 12.41 6.05 8.82
C ILE A 73 11.67 7.32 8.45
N ASP A 74 12.36 8.46 8.51
CA ASP A 74 11.78 9.78 8.22
C ASP A 74 10.51 10.09 9.04
N GLY A 75 10.44 9.61 10.28
CA GLY A 75 9.28 9.76 11.16
C GLY A 75 8.09 8.83 10.85
N GLU A 76 8.22 7.96 9.85
CA GLU A 76 7.19 7.02 9.42
C GLU A 76 7.50 5.59 9.91
N VAL A 77 6.45 4.81 10.20
CA VAL A 77 6.62 3.40 10.59
C VAL A 77 6.75 2.54 9.34
N TRP A 78 7.87 1.83 9.21
CA TRP A 78 8.10 0.83 8.16
C TRP A 78 8.05 -0.57 8.75
N VAL A 79 7.30 -1.47 8.13
CA VAL A 79 7.23 -2.89 8.51
C VAL A 79 7.65 -3.76 7.33
N PHE A 80 8.57 -4.69 7.60
CA PHE A 80 9.26 -5.48 6.59
C PHE A 80 8.75 -6.92 6.55
N GLY A 81 8.90 -7.58 5.39
CA GLY A 81 8.46 -8.95 5.18
C GLY A 81 6.95 -9.10 5.21
N ILE A 82 6.20 -8.11 4.74
CA ILE A 82 4.74 -8.12 4.71
C ILE A 82 4.28 -8.67 3.36
N ASN A 83 3.65 -9.84 3.38
CA ASN A 83 2.88 -10.33 2.24
C ASN A 83 1.45 -9.75 2.34
N ALA A 84 1.11 -8.88 1.41
CA ALA A 84 -0.17 -8.18 1.36
C ALA A 84 -1.34 -9.12 0.98
N THR A 85 -1.08 -10.32 0.45
CA THR A 85 -2.10 -11.37 0.24
C THR A 85 -2.43 -12.13 1.53
N GLN A 86 -1.75 -11.82 2.64
CA GLN A 86 -1.91 -12.51 3.91
C GLN A 86 -2.46 -11.57 4.98
N ALA A 87 -3.73 -11.74 5.35
CA ALA A 87 -4.41 -10.91 6.35
C ALA A 87 -3.60 -10.79 7.66
N ARG A 88 -3.01 -11.89 8.14
CA ARG A 88 -2.18 -11.92 9.36
C ARG A 88 -0.97 -10.98 9.31
N ASP A 89 -0.38 -10.78 8.13
CA ASP A 89 0.78 -9.91 7.94
C ASP A 89 0.34 -8.44 7.99
N ILE A 90 -0.79 -8.12 7.34
CA ILE A 90 -1.42 -6.79 7.42
C ILE A 90 -1.79 -6.47 8.87
N VAL A 91 -2.42 -7.40 9.58
CA VAL A 91 -2.78 -7.25 11.01
C VAL A 91 -1.55 -6.97 11.87
N ALA A 92 -0.44 -7.70 11.65
CA ALA A 92 0.80 -7.47 12.37
C ALA A 92 1.35 -6.05 12.11
N ALA A 93 1.39 -5.62 10.84
CA ALA A 93 1.88 -4.30 10.46
C ALA A 93 1.03 -3.17 11.07
N VAL A 94 -0.30 -3.28 10.99
CA VAL A 94 -1.23 -2.30 11.55
C VAL A 94 -1.11 -2.24 13.07
N LYS A 95 -1.00 -3.37 13.77
CA LYS A 95 -0.79 -3.39 15.23
C LYS A 95 0.51 -2.70 15.63
N ILE A 96 1.59 -2.91 14.88
CA ILE A 96 2.87 -2.23 15.11
C ILE A 96 2.71 -0.72 15.01
N ALA A 97 2.11 -0.23 13.93
CA ALA A 97 1.90 1.21 13.73
C ALA A 97 0.95 1.81 14.77
N SER A 98 -0.17 1.13 15.07
CA SER A 98 -1.12 1.54 16.10
C SER A 98 -0.47 1.68 17.47
N LEU A 99 0.43 0.77 17.84
CA LEU A 99 1.16 0.84 19.10
C LEU A 99 2.13 2.03 19.13
N TYR A 100 2.89 2.24 18.04
CA TYR A 100 3.85 3.33 17.94
C TYR A 100 3.15 4.70 18.00
N TYR A 101 2.14 4.91 17.16
CA TYR A 101 1.42 6.17 17.06
C TYR A 101 0.32 6.36 18.13
N ARG A 102 -0.01 5.31 18.90
CA ARG A 102 -1.09 5.29 19.90
C ARG A 102 -2.46 5.63 19.30
N VAL A 103 -2.74 5.10 18.11
CA VAL A 103 -4.01 5.30 17.38
C VAL A 103 -4.70 3.98 17.06
N LYS A 104 -6.00 4.03 16.82
CA LYS A 104 -6.80 2.84 16.48
C LYS A 104 -6.40 2.27 15.12
N PRO A 105 -6.52 0.95 14.90
CA PRO A 105 -6.25 0.32 13.58
C PRO A 105 -7.04 0.94 12.41
N SER A 106 -8.26 1.44 12.68
CA SER A 106 -9.10 2.10 11.69
C SER A 106 -8.41 3.29 11.02
N VAL A 107 -7.51 3.99 11.72
CA VAL A 107 -6.74 5.13 11.18
C VAL A 107 -5.83 4.70 10.02
N PHE A 108 -5.36 3.46 10.04
CA PHE A 108 -4.50 2.90 8.99
C PHE A 108 -5.28 2.19 7.89
N LEU A 109 -6.38 1.53 8.24
CA LEU A 109 -7.16 0.72 7.29
C LEU A 109 -8.22 1.52 6.52
N GLN A 110 -8.62 2.70 7.00
CA GLN A 110 -9.60 3.53 6.30
C GLN A 110 -9.12 3.89 4.88
N ASP A 111 -7.85 4.22 4.73
CA ASP A 111 -7.26 4.61 3.47
C ASP A 111 -5.94 3.87 3.23
N ILE A 112 -5.96 2.98 2.23
CA ILE A 112 -4.86 2.12 1.85
C ILE A 112 -4.41 2.48 0.45
N TYR A 113 -3.11 2.59 0.23
CA TYR A 113 -2.50 3.07 -1.00
C TYR A 113 -1.53 2.04 -1.55
N THR A 114 -1.60 1.81 -2.86
CA THR A 114 -0.59 1.04 -3.57
C THR A 114 -0.25 1.69 -4.89
N LYS A 115 1.03 1.62 -5.26
CA LYS A 115 1.51 2.00 -6.57
C LYS A 115 1.96 0.74 -7.28
N ASN A 116 1.09 0.20 -8.13
CA ASN A 116 1.26 -1.10 -8.81
C ASN A 116 1.77 -2.21 -7.87
N LEU A 117 0.87 -3.08 -7.43
CA LEU A 117 1.29 -4.38 -6.93
C LEU A 117 1.97 -5.17 -8.07
N ASN A 118 3.07 -5.84 -7.76
CA ASN A 118 3.82 -6.65 -8.73
C ASN A 118 3.86 -8.09 -8.24
N ALA A 119 3.47 -9.02 -9.10
CA ALA A 119 3.68 -10.43 -8.84
C ALA A 119 5.18 -10.73 -8.69
N GLU A 120 5.55 -11.74 -7.89
CA GLU A 120 6.95 -12.16 -7.85
C GLU A 120 7.38 -12.77 -9.20
N HIS A 121 8.65 -12.58 -9.57
CA HIS A 121 9.23 -13.16 -10.79
C HIS A 121 8.55 -12.77 -12.11
N GLU A 122 8.00 -11.55 -12.21
CA GLU A 122 7.40 -11.03 -13.46
C GLU A 122 8.32 -11.18 -14.67
N ASP A 123 9.64 -11.07 -14.46
CA ASP A 123 10.69 -11.19 -15.48
C ASP A 123 10.75 -12.57 -16.13
N LYS A 124 10.17 -13.58 -15.49
CA LYS A 124 10.13 -14.98 -15.96
C LYS A 124 8.77 -15.38 -16.54
N MET A 125 7.76 -14.49 -16.48
CA MET A 125 6.40 -14.79 -16.92
C MET A 125 6.19 -14.38 -18.38
N THR A 126 5.33 -15.12 -19.08
CA THR A 126 4.75 -14.64 -20.34
C THR A 126 3.85 -13.44 -20.06
N TYR A 127 3.55 -12.63 -21.08
CA TYR A 127 2.65 -11.49 -20.92
C TYR A 127 1.26 -11.89 -20.37
N GLU A 128 0.67 -12.95 -20.90
CA GLU A 128 -0.61 -13.48 -20.40
C GLU A 128 -0.50 -14.03 -18.97
N GLY A 129 0.59 -14.72 -18.65
CA GLY A 129 0.87 -15.21 -17.30
C GLY A 129 1.00 -14.07 -16.29
N LEU A 130 1.66 -12.97 -16.68
CA LEU A 130 1.81 -11.77 -15.86
C LEU A 130 0.47 -11.09 -15.59
N ILE A 131 -0.39 -10.97 -16.61
CA ILE A 131 -1.74 -10.42 -16.41
C ILE A 131 -2.51 -11.27 -15.40
N ARG A 132 -2.48 -12.59 -15.55
CA ARG A 132 -3.20 -13.51 -14.65
C ARG A 132 -2.68 -13.45 -13.22
N ALA A 133 -1.36 -13.49 -13.05
CA ALA A 133 -0.72 -13.37 -11.74
C ALA A 133 -1.06 -12.03 -11.06
N ASN A 134 -1.09 -10.93 -11.82
CA ASN A 134 -1.48 -9.64 -11.28
C ASN A 134 -2.99 -9.59 -10.95
N ILE A 135 -3.87 -10.21 -11.74
CA ILE A 135 -5.31 -10.32 -11.41
C ILE A 135 -5.46 -11.01 -10.06
N ASP A 136 -4.86 -12.19 -9.91
CA ASP A 136 -4.92 -12.98 -8.68
C ASP A 136 -4.37 -12.17 -7.50
N LEU A 137 -3.25 -11.48 -7.69
CA LEU A 137 -2.64 -10.63 -6.68
C LEU A 137 -3.59 -9.53 -6.15
N TYR A 138 -4.23 -8.76 -7.04
CA TYR A 138 -5.17 -7.72 -6.59
C TYR A 138 -6.40 -8.31 -5.91
N THR A 139 -6.92 -9.43 -6.42
CA THR A 139 -8.06 -10.14 -5.81
C THR A 139 -7.72 -10.62 -4.40
N GLU A 140 -6.56 -11.26 -4.22
CA GLU A 140 -6.11 -11.75 -2.92
C GLU A 140 -5.80 -10.62 -1.94
N VAL A 141 -5.16 -9.53 -2.39
CA VAL A 141 -4.90 -8.36 -1.53
C VAL A 141 -6.20 -7.73 -1.03
N CYS A 142 -7.20 -7.55 -1.89
CA CYS A 142 -8.51 -7.03 -1.46
C CYS A 142 -9.16 -7.92 -0.40
N GLY A 143 -9.17 -9.25 -0.62
CA GLY A 143 -9.67 -10.21 0.37
C GLY A 143 -8.92 -10.13 1.69
N ALA A 144 -7.59 -10.09 1.64
CA ALA A 144 -6.73 -9.99 2.81
C ALA A 144 -6.93 -8.68 3.60
N LEU A 145 -7.20 -7.56 2.92
CA LEU A 145 -7.52 -6.28 3.56
C LEU A 145 -8.85 -6.33 4.32
N ILE A 146 -9.89 -6.92 3.71
CA ILE A 146 -11.19 -7.13 4.35
C ILE A 146 -11.04 -8.02 5.58
N ASP A 147 -10.33 -9.14 5.45
CA ASP A 147 -10.14 -10.09 6.56
C ASP A 147 -9.28 -9.48 7.68
N ALA A 148 -8.27 -8.69 7.35
CA ALA A 148 -7.48 -7.96 8.33
C ALA A 148 -8.34 -6.94 9.09
N ALA A 149 -9.21 -6.21 8.39
CA ALA A 149 -10.13 -5.27 9.01
C ALA A 149 -11.10 -5.96 9.98
N LYS A 150 -11.67 -7.11 9.60
CA LYS A 150 -12.51 -7.94 10.50
C LYS A 150 -11.74 -8.36 11.75
N GLN A 151 -10.51 -8.88 11.59
CA GLN A 151 -9.67 -9.29 12.71
C GLN A 151 -9.28 -8.15 13.65
N LEU A 152 -9.23 -6.92 13.13
CA LEU A 152 -8.91 -5.70 13.89
C LEU A 152 -10.15 -4.97 14.43
N GLY A 153 -11.36 -5.52 14.20
CA GLY A 153 -12.62 -4.91 14.65
C GLY A 153 -12.96 -3.62 13.91
N VAL A 154 -12.46 -3.44 12.69
CA VAL A 154 -12.80 -2.31 11.82
C VAL A 154 -14.01 -2.71 10.99
N SER A 155 -15.18 -2.14 11.29
CA SER A 155 -16.46 -2.49 10.67
C SER A 155 -16.94 -1.50 9.60
N HIS A 156 -16.07 -0.61 9.14
CA HIS A 156 -16.41 0.44 8.19
C HIS A 156 -15.79 0.14 6.83
N GLN A 157 -16.24 0.88 5.83
CA GLN A 157 -15.69 0.89 4.49
C GLN A 157 -14.18 1.18 4.49
N LEU A 158 -13.43 0.46 3.64
CA LEU A 158 -12.03 0.73 3.33
C LEU A 158 -11.92 1.34 1.94
N ASN A 159 -11.07 2.34 1.81
CA ASN A 159 -10.73 2.97 0.53
C ASN A 159 -9.38 2.40 0.05
N PHE A 160 -9.41 1.60 -1.00
CA PHE A 160 -8.19 1.05 -1.61
C PHE A 160 -7.84 1.83 -2.88
N HIS A 161 -6.80 2.64 -2.75
CA HIS A 161 -6.29 3.56 -3.76
C HIS A 161 -5.17 2.90 -4.56
N VAL A 162 -5.40 2.63 -5.84
CA VAL A 162 -4.45 1.99 -6.76
C VAL A 162 -3.96 2.98 -7.81
N PHE A 163 -2.66 3.26 -7.79
CA PHE A 163 -1.98 4.04 -8.83
C PHE A 163 -1.30 3.11 -9.82
N SER A 164 -1.75 3.16 -11.06
CA SER A 164 -1.11 2.49 -12.17
C SER A 164 -0.49 3.50 -13.13
N LYS A 165 0.75 3.22 -13.55
CA LYS A 165 1.45 4.06 -14.53
C LYS A 165 0.76 3.93 -15.89
N ASN A 166 0.35 5.04 -16.49
CA ASN A 166 -0.34 5.03 -17.79
C ASN A 166 0.58 4.52 -18.92
N ASN A 167 1.87 4.84 -18.87
CA ASN A 167 2.87 4.40 -19.85
C ASN A 167 3.45 3.00 -19.61
N ASN A 168 3.08 2.34 -18.52
CA ASN A 168 3.46 0.95 -18.24
C ASN A 168 2.39 0.28 -17.36
N PRO A 169 1.19 0.07 -17.91
CA PRO A 169 0.13 -0.60 -17.17
C PRO A 169 0.52 -2.06 -16.97
N LYS A 170 0.63 -2.50 -15.71
CA LYS A 170 0.98 -3.88 -15.33
C LYS A 170 -0.07 -4.91 -15.75
N MET A 171 -1.28 -4.43 -16.02
CA MET A 171 -2.38 -5.15 -16.64
C MET A 171 -3.32 -4.15 -17.33
N PRO A 172 -4.19 -4.60 -18.25
CA PRO A 172 -5.25 -3.75 -18.80
C PRO A 172 -6.18 -3.20 -17.72
N ARG A 173 -6.67 -1.96 -17.90
CA ARG A 173 -7.58 -1.28 -16.95
C ARG A 173 -8.82 -2.12 -16.61
N ASN A 174 -9.44 -2.71 -17.62
CA ASN A 174 -10.64 -3.53 -17.42
C ASN A 174 -10.36 -4.77 -16.56
N ASP A 175 -9.16 -5.34 -16.68
CA ASP A 175 -8.77 -6.50 -15.88
C ASP A 175 -8.45 -6.11 -14.44
N LEU A 176 -7.91 -4.91 -14.20
CA LEU A 176 -7.78 -4.33 -12.86
C LEU A 176 -9.14 -4.09 -12.21
N VAL A 177 -10.10 -3.54 -12.95
CA VAL A 177 -11.46 -3.36 -12.44
C VAL A 177 -12.10 -4.71 -12.10
N LYS A 178 -11.91 -5.74 -12.94
CA LYS A 178 -12.42 -7.09 -12.65
C LYS A 178 -11.76 -7.71 -11.41
N SER A 179 -10.44 -7.59 -11.26
CA SER A 179 -9.72 -8.17 -10.12
C SER A 179 -10.12 -7.54 -8.79
N LEU A 180 -10.30 -6.21 -8.77
CA LEU A 180 -10.80 -5.47 -7.61
C LEU A 180 -12.23 -5.90 -7.24
N LYS A 181 -13.14 -6.05 -8.22
CA LYS A 181 -14.50 -6.57 -7.97
C LYS A 181 -14.49 -7.99 -7.45
N ALA A 182 -13.69 -8.87 -8.06
CA ALA A 182 -13.54 -10.26 -7.63
C ALA A 182 -12.98 -10.34 -6.19
N GLY A 183 -12.15 -9.38 -5.79
CA GLY A 183 -11.63 -9.24 -4.43
C GLY A 183 -12.62 -8.65 -3.41
N GLY A 184 -13.85 -8.32 -3.83
CA GLY A 184 -14.91 -7.84 -2.92
C GLY A 184 -15.15 -6.32 -2.95
N ALA A 185 -14.64 -5.59 -3.94
CA ALA A 185 -14.98 -4.18 -4.09
C ALA A 185 -16.45 -3.97 -4.50
N GLU A 186 -17.18 -3.17 -3.72
CA GLU A 186 -18.58 -2.79 -3.95
C GLU A 186 -18.71 -1.77 -5.09
N SER A 187 -17.82 -0.78 -5.09
CA SER A 187 -17.70 0.19 -6.17
C SER A 187 -16.24 0.45 -6.51
N ILE A 188 -16.01 0.87 -7.76
CA ILE A 188 -14.70 1.25 -8.25
C ILE A 188 -14.88 2.55 -9.00
N GLU A 189 -14.30 3.61 -8.46
CA GLU A 189 -14.16 4.89 -9.14
C GLU A 189 -12.80 4.95 -9.82
N THR A 190 -12.75 5.64 -10.94
CA THR A 190 -11.53 5.80 -11.71
C THR A 190 -11.56 7.15 -12.36
N ASP A 191 -10.40 7.80 -12.48
CA ASP A 191 -10.38 9.16 -13.00
C ASP A 191 -10.91 9.20 -14.44
N GLU A 192 -11.76 10.18 -14.73
CA GLU A 192 -12.19 10.50 -16.09
C GLU A 192 -11.04 11.12 -16.92
N HIS A 193 -10.09 11.77 -16.24
CA HIS A 193 -8.90 12.37 -16.82
C HIS A 193 -7.66 11.82 -16.14
N CYS A 194 -6.63 11.41 -16.89
CA CYS A 194 -5.38 10.92 -16.30
C CYS A 194 -4.64 12.09 -15.60
N PRO A 195 -4.62 12.17 -14.26
CA PRO A 195 -3.92 13.24 -13.59
C PRO A 195 -2.41 13.13 -13.82
N ARG A 196 -1.77 14.29 -13.97
CA ARG A 196 -0.32 14.43 -13.91
C ARG A 196 0.06 14.57 -12.44
N VAL A 197 0.72 13.55 -11.91
CA VAL A 197 1.20 13.52 -10.52
C VAL A 197 2.72 13.55 -10.47
N MET A 198 3.26 14.30 -9.52
CA MET A 198 4.69 14.34 -9.27
C MET A 198 5.07 13.10 -8.44
N VAL A 199 5.95 12.27 -9.00
CA VAL A 199 6.38 11.02 -8.38
C VAL A 199 7.84 11.14 -7.97
N GLY A 200 8.07 11.21 -6.66
CA GLY A 200 9.41 11.29 -6.06
C GLY A 200 10.10 9.95 -5.85
N ASP A 201 11.42 9.98 -5.67
CA ASP A 201 12.19 8.91 -5.03
C ASP A 201 12.14 9.02 -3.49
N ASN A 202 12.67 8.02 -2.79
CA ASN A 202 12.61 7.97 -1.33
C ASN A 202 13.39 9.10 -0.63
N LEU A 203 14.37 9.68 -1.31
CA LEU A 203 15.25 10.72 -0.79
C LEU A 203 14.71 12.14 -1.06
N GLY A 204 13.66 12.26 -1.89
CA GLY A 204 13.14 13.55 -2.33
C GLY A 204 14.09 14.29 -3.28
N GLU A 205 15.12 13.60 -3.79
CA GLU A 205 16.15 14.17 -4.65
C GLU A 205 15.71 14.20 -6.11
N ARG A 206 14.84 13.25 -6.49
CA ARG A 206 14.35 13.12 -7.87
C ARG A 206 12.85 13.01 -7.86
N SER A 207 12.20 13.83 -8.67
CA SER A 207 10.79 13.70 -8.96
C SER A 207 10.54 13.76 -10.45
N ILE A 208 9.63 12.94 -10.94
CA ILE A 208 9.18 12.98 -12.33
C ILE A 208 7.68 13.12 -12.37
N ASP A 209 7.19 13.97 -13.26
CA ASP A 209 5.77 14.05 -13.52
C ASP A 209 5.33 12.84 -14.33
N GLN A 210 4.28 12.17 -13.86
CA GLN A 210 3.72 11.01 -14.52
C GLN A 210 2.21 11.15 -14.68
N PHE A 211 1.72 10.74 -15.85
CA PHE A 211 0.31 10.44 -16.01
C PHE A 211 0.02 9.09 -15.37
N THR A 212 -0.88 9.07 -14.40
CA THR A 212 -1.30 7.85 -13.71
C THR A 212 -2.77 7.59 -13.93
N HIS A 213 -3.16 6.33 -14.05
CA HIS A 213 -4.55 5.94 -13.84
C HIS A 213 -4.74 5.64 -12.36
N PHE A 214 -5.63 6.40 -11.74
CA PHE A 214 -6.11 6.15 -10.39
C PHE A 214 -7.35 5.27 -10.43
N HIS A 215 -7.40 4.35 -9.48
CA HIS A 215 -8.60 3.59 -9.16
C HIS A 215 -8.81 3.66 -7.66
N LEU A 216 -10.01 4.03 -7.24
CA LEU A 216 -10.47 3.94 -5.87
C LEU A 216 -11.44 2.77 -5.78
N ALA A 217 -11.01 1.68 -5.18
CA ALA A 217 -11.85 0.53 -4.88
C ALA A 217 -12.43 0.69 -3.47
N ILE A 218 -13.75 0.58 -3.36
CA ILE A 218 -14.47 0.63 -2.09
C ILE A 218 -14.69 -0.79 -1.59
N LEU A 219 -14.04 -1.16 -0.49
CA LEU A 219 -14.15 -2.48 0.13
C LEU A 219 -15.09 -2.41 1.34
N LYS A 220 -16.09 -3.27 1.37
CA LYS A 220 -17.01 -3.39 2.51
C LYS A 220 -16.57 -4.52 3.43
N VAL A 221 -16.46 -4.20 4.72
CA VAL A 221 -16.00 -5.14 5.76
C VAL A 221 -17.17 -5.86 6.42
#